data_AF-A0A7C2JAZ9-F1
#
_entry.id   AF-A0A7C2JAZ9-F1
#
_cell.length_a   1.000
_cell.length_b   1.000
_cell.length_c   1.000
_cell.angle_alpha   90.00
_cell.angle_beta   90.00
_cell.angle_gamma   90.00
#
_symmetry.space_group_name_H-M   'P 1'
#
loop_
_entity.id
_entity.type
_entity.pdbx_description
1 polymer ?
#
loop_
_entity_poly.entity_id
_entity_poly.type
_entity_poly.pdbx_seq_one_letter_code
_entity_poly.pdbx_strand_id
1 'polypeptide(L)'
;MFEQPAGNVEKDRSRMIVILSSAAVAVVVGLIILVGSRSVIQPAQVELARKGSEEFDSYVEHVQITNINRTTAERLQNKIGIIRCRVQNAGDKTITGLQLRGVALGFNNEVLKETIITPLPRVRDSLGPNQFMPIELYLEPIPDPAAVMEMTIEVYGLKVR
;
A
#
# COMPACT_ATOMS: atom_id res chain seq x y z
N MET A 1 -39.39 31.11 -60.08
CA MET A 1 -38.19 30.31 -59.77
C MET A 1 -37.74 30.75 -58.39
N PHE A 2 -37.91 29.92 -57.36
CA PHE A 2 -37.62 30.28 -55.97
C PHE A 2 -36.18 29.83 -55.64
N GLU A 3 -35.31 30.77 -55.32
CA GLU A 3 -33.99 30.51 -54.76
C GLU A 3 -34.10 30.35 -53.24
N GLN A 4 -33.67 29.20 -52.71
CA GLN A 4 -33.47 28.96 -51.27
C GLN A 4 -32.03 29.36 -50.88
N PRO A 5 -31.81 30.24 -49.90
CA PRO A 5 -30.50 30.41 -49.27
C PRO A 5 -30.45 29.53 -48.01
N ALA A 6 -29.97 28.29 -48.13
CA ALA A 6 -29.88 27.35 -46.99
C ALA A 6 -28.46 26.82 -46.73
N GLY A 7 -27.39 27.51 -47.17
CA GLY A 7 -26.02 26.97 -47.11
C GLY A 7 -25.19 27.30 -45.87
N ASN A 8 -25.46 28.42 -45.17
CA ASN A 8 -24.52 28.93 -44.16
C ASN A 8 -24.92 28.65 -42.70
N VAL A 9 -26.22 28.49 -42.39
CA VAL A 9 -26.68 28.32 -41.00
C VAL A 9 -26.36 26.92 -40.44
N GLU A 10 -26.41 25.88 -41.27
CA GLU A 10 -26.08 24.50 -40.87
C GLU A 10 -24.58 24.32 -40.58
N LYS A 11 -23.72 25.01 -41.34
CA LYS A 11 -22.26 24.90 -41.21
C LYS A 11 -21.77 25.50 -39.89
N ASP A 12 -22.34 26.61 -39.45
CA ASP A 12 -22.01 27.23 -38.16
C ASP A 12 -22.55 26.46 -36.97
N ARG A 13 -23.78 25.91 -37.08
CA ARG A 13 -24.34 25.03 -36.03
C ARG A 13 -23.52 23.75 -35.87
N SER A 14 -23.09 23.14 -36.98
CA SER A 14 -22.27 21.93 -36.96
C SER A 14 -20.90 22.17 -36.32
N ARG A 15 -20.23 23.28 -36.67
CA ARG A 15 -18.96 23.67 -36.04
C ARG A 15 -19.11 23.95 -34.54
N MET A 16 -20.20 24.60 -34.14
CA MET A 16 -20.48 24.87 -32.72
C MET A 16 -20.70 23.58 -31.91
N ILE A 17 -21.41 22.59 -32.48
CA ILE A 17 -21.64 21.29 -31.82
C ILE A 17 -20.31 20.53 -31.67
N VAL A 18 -19.46 20.54 -32.69
CA VAL A 18 -18.14 19.88 -32.63
C VAL A 18 -17.25 20.52 -31.56
N ILE A 19 -17.24 21.84 -31.44
CA ILE A 19 -16.45 22.56 -30.41
C ILE A 19 -17.00 22.29 -29.01
N LEU A 20 -18.32 22.29 -28.82
CA LEU A 20 -18.92 21.97 -27.51
C LEU A 20 -18.60 20.54 -27.08
N SER A 21 -18.68 19.59 -28.01
CA SER A 21 -18.42 18.17 -27.74
C SER A 21 -16.96 17.91 -27.37
N SER A 22 -16.00 18.54 -28.06
CA SER A 22 -14.57 18.39 -27.77
C SER A 22 -14.19 19.05 -26.43
N ALA A 23 -14.77 20.21 -26.11
CA ALA A 23 -14.58 20.86 -24.82
C ALA A 23 -15.11 19.99 -23.66
N ALA A 24 -16.28 19.37 -23.82
CA ALA A 24 -16.85 18.48 -22.81
C ALA A 24 -15.95 17.26 -22.53
N VAL A 25 -15.42 16.63 -23.57
CA VAL A 25 -14.50 15.48 -23.43
C VAL A 25 -13.20 15.92 -22.74
N ALA A 26 -12.64 17.08 -23.11
CA ALA A 26 -11.43 17.60 -22.48
C ALA A 26 -11.60 17.87 -20.97
N VAL A 27 -12.77 18.38 -20.56
CA VAL A 27 -13.08 18.59 -19.14
C VAL A 27 -13.16 17.27 -18.37
N VAL A 28 -13.79 16.24 -18.94
CA VAL A 28 -13.89 14.92 -18.29
C VAL A 28 -12.51 14.27 -18.15
N VAL A 29 -11.69 14.30 -19.21
CA VAL A 29 -10.31 13.78 -19.17
C VAL A 29 -9.47 14.56 -18.17
N GLY A 30 -9.60 15.89 -18.15
CA GLY A 30 -8.93 16.75 -17.16
C GLY A 30 -9.31 16.41 -15.73
N LEU A 31 -10.60 16.14 -15.46
CA LEU A 31 -11.07 15.72 -14.13
C LEU A 31 -10.55 14.34 -13.73
N ILE A 32 -10.49 13.38 -14.66
CA ILE A 32 -9.92 12.05 -14.39
C ILE A 32 -8.44 12.16 -14.03
N ILE A 33 -7.67 12.96 -14.77
CA ILE A 33 -6.26 13.20 -14.46
C ILE A 33 -6.12 13.93 -13.13
N LEU A 34 -6.93 14.96 -12.86
CA LEU A 34 -6.90 15.73 -11.61
C LEU A 34 -7.21 14.87 -10.38
N VAL A 35 -8.18 13.97 -10.48
CA VAL A 35 -8.53 13.05 -9.39
C VAL A 35 -7.47 11.96 -9.24
N GLY A 36 -6.94 11.43 -10.35
CA GLY A 36 -5.90 10.39 -10.36
C GLY A 36 -4.49 10.87 -10.00
N SER A 37 -4.22 12.17 -10.13
CA SER A 37 -2.92 12.81 -9.81
C SER A 37 -2.82 13.33 -8.38
N ARG A 38 -3.83 13.06 -7.53
CA ARG A 38 -3.67 13.18 -6.08
C ARG A 38 -2.60 12.18 -5.65
N SER A 39 -1.37 12.68 -5.63
CA SER A 39 -0.17 11.96 -5.27
C SER A 39 -0.44 11.14 -4.01
N VAL A 40 -0.16 9.84 -4.11
CA VAL A 40 0.09 8.98 -2.95
C VAL A 40 1.06 9.76 -2.07
N ILE A 41 0.56 10.24 -0.92
CA ILE A 41 1.38 10.88 0.11
C ILE A 41 2.46 9.84 0.43
N GLN A 42 3.68 10.03 -0.09
CA GLN A 42 4.82 9.27 0.36
C GLN A 42 5.10 9.78 1.77
N PRO A 43 4.86 8.98 2.82
CA PRO A 43 5.15 9.44 4.17
C PRO A 43 6.66 9.63 4.29
N ALA A 44 7.05 10.63 5.08
CA ALA A 44 8.43 10.97 5.37
C ALA A 44 9.29 9.70 5.50
N GLN A 45 10.31 9.58 4.64
CA GLN A 45 11.27 8.51 4.71
C GLN A 45 12.05 8.66 6.02
N VAL A 46 11.55 8.05 7.08
CA VAL A 46 12.34 7.80 8.27
C VAL A 46 13.48 6.90 7.81
N GLU A 47 14.72 7.39 7.91
CA GLU A 47 15.90 6.56 7.65
C GLU A 47 15.94 5.45 8.71
N LEU A 48 15.68 4.22 8.27
CA LEU A 48 15.62 3.03 9.11
C LEU A 48 16.94 2.26 9.00
N ALA A 49 17.47 1.84 10.15
CA ALA A 49 18.52 0.84 10.21
C ALA A 49 17.97 -0.49 9.67
N ARG A 50 18.77 -1.19 8.86
CA ARG A 50 18.41 -2.49 8.25
C ARG A 50 19.40 -3.56 8.69
N LYS A 51 19.05 -4.83 8.45
CA LYS A 51 19.92 -5.98 8.69
C LYS A 51 21.34 -5.73 8.18
N GLY A 52 22.34 -5.92 9.05
CA GLY A 52 23.75 -5.62 8.77
C GLY A 52 24.21 -4.22 9.19
N SER A 53 23.35 -3.44 9.85
CA SER A 53 23.75 -2.21 10.54
C SER A 53 23.80 -2.46 12.05
N GLU A 54 24.77 -1.84 12.73
CA GLU A 54 25.01 -2.04 14.17
C GLU A 54 23.78 -1.68 15.02
N GLU A 55 23.06 -0.61 14.67
CA GLU A 55 21.83 -0.21 15.35
C GLU A 55 20.74 -1.28 15.21
N PHE A 56 20.58 -1.87 14.02
CA PHE A 56 19.58 -2.90 13.79
C PHE A 56 19.95 -4.20 14.52
N ASP A 57 21.18 -4.68 14.32
CA ASP A 57 21.61 -5.98 14.82
C ASP A 57 21.66 -6.00 16.36
N SER A 58 21.94 -4.87 17.00
CA SER A 58 21.94 -4.76 18.48
C SER A 58 20.54 -4.70 19.10
N TYR A 59 19.54 -4.18 18.39
CA TYR A 59 18.22 -3.93 18.97
C TYR A 59 17.11 -4.86 18.47
N VAL A 60 17.28 -5.52 17.33
CA VAL A 60 16.24 -6.37 16.73
C VAL A 60 15.77 -7.49 17.68
N GLU A 61 16.65 -8.05 18.50
CA GLU A 61 16.32 -9.09 19.48
C GLU A 61 15.36 -8.60 20.59
N HIS A 62 15.32 -7.30 20.83
CA HIS A 62 14.41 -6.67 21.78
C HIS A 62 13.01 -6.42 21.19
N VAL A 63 12.81 -6.64 19.88
CA VAL A 63 11.51 -6.51 19.22
C VAL A 63 10.86 -7.87 19.13
N GLN A 64 9.84 -8.10 19.96
CA GLN A 64 9.13 -9.37 20.02
C GLN A 64 7.85 -9.33 19.20
N ILE A 65 7.67 -10.30 18.31
CA ILE A 65 6.43 -10.51 17.57
C ILE A 65 5.70 -11.71 18.19
N THR A 66 4.54 -11.46 18.80
CA THR A 66 3.73 -12.46 19.50
C THR A 66 2.34 -12.57 18.89
N ASN A 67 1.59 -13.62 19.26
CA ASN A 67 0.21 -13.84 18.82
C ASN A 67 0.03 -13.82 17.30
N ILE A 68 0.94 -14.48 16.57
CA ILE A 68 0.92 -14.53 15.11
C ILE A 68 -0.24 -15.44 14.66
N ASN A 69 -1.34 -14.81 14.25
CA ASN A 69 -2.46 -15.46 13.58
C ASN A 69 -2.36 -15.24 12.07
N ARG A 70 -2.56 -16.31 11.32
CA ARG A 70 -2.42 -16.34 9.87
C ARG A 70 -3.75 -16.81 9.30
N THR A 71 -4.33 -16.03 8.40
CA THR A 71 -5.61 -16.37 7.77
C THR A 71 -5.53 -16.08 6.29
N THR A 72 -6.15 -16.92 5.47
CA THR A 72 -6.40 -16.61 4.07
C THR A 72 -7.88 -16.28 3.90
N ALA A 73 -8.19 -15.34 3.02
CA ALA A 73 -9.56 -14.98 2.69
C ALA A 73 -9.70 -14.75 1.19
N GLU A 74 -10.89 -15.02 0.68
CA GLU A 74 -11.24 -14.74 -0.71
C GLU A 74 -12.13 -13.49 -0.76
N ARG A 75 -11.71 -12.47 -1.51
CA ARG A 75 -12.53 -11.33 -1.90
C ARG A 75 -13.03 -11.54 -3.32
N LEU A 76 -14.09 -10.82 -3.70
CA LEU A 76 -14.76 -10.93 -5.00
C LEU A 76 -13.83 -10.94 -6.23
N GLN A 77 -12.67 -10.28 -6.16
CA GLN A 77 -11.70 -10.21 -7.27
C GLN A 77 -10.31 -10.78 -6.92
N ASN A 78 -9.97 -10.92 -5.64
CA ASN A 78 -8.61 -11.24 -5.20
C ASN A 78 -8.62 -12.19 -4.01
N LYS A 79 -7.61 -13.04 -3.95
CA LYS A 79 -7.28 -13.86 -2.79
C LYS A 79 -6.25 -13.11 -1.93
N ILE A 80 -6.49 -13.06 -0.63
CA ILE A 80 -5.65 -12.30 0.32
C ILE A 80 -5.15 -13.20 1.45
N GLY A 81 -3.90 -12.98 1.85
CA GLY A 81 -3.35 -13.47 3.10
C GLY A 81 -3.36 -12.36 4.14
N ILE A 82 -3.67 -12.70 5.37
CA ILE A 82 -3.74 -11.77 6.48
C ILE A 82 -2.87 -12.34 7.60
N ILE A 83 -1.88 -11.57 8.02
CA ILE A 83 -1.09 -11.85 9.22
C ILE A 83 -1.50 -10.84 10.29
N ARG A 84 -2.07 -11.32 11.38
CA ARG A 84 -2.35 -10.52 12.58
C ARG A 84 -1.36 -10.89 13.65
N CYS A 85 -0.66 -9.91 14.20
CA CYS A 85 0.29 -10.15 15.28
C CYS A 85 0.33 -8.97 16.24
N ARG A 86 1.00 -9.15 17.36
CA ARG A 86 1.32 -8.09 18.31
C ARG A 86 2.83 -7.89 18.30
N VAL A 87 3.26 -6.67 17.98
CA VAL A 87 4.67 -6.28 18.12
C VAL A 87 4.85 -5.60 19.46
N GLN A 88 5.84 -6.04 20.22
CA GLN A 88 6.20 -5.52 21.53
C GLN A 88 7.67 -5.07 21.51
N ASN A 89 7.91 -3.90 22.09
CA ASN A 89 9.26 -3.45 22.42
C ASN A 89 9.60 -4.00 23.82
N ALA A 90 10.41 -5.04 23.90
CA ALA A 90 10.88 -5.64 25.15
C ALA A 90 12.21 -5.01 25.63
N GLY A 91 12.73 -4.02 24.91
CA GLY A 91 13.96 -3.31 25.28
C GLY A 91 13.70 -2.03 26.07
N ASP A 92 14.77 -1.26 26.24
CA ASP A 92 14.86 -0.04 27.04
C ASP A 92 14.81 1.26 26.21
N LYS A 93 14.99 1.18 24.89
CA LYS A 93 14.95 2.33 23.98
C LYS A 93 13.57 2.53 23.37
N THR A 94 13.29 3.73 22.90
CA THR A 94 12.02 4.00 22.20
C THR A 94 12.17 3.71 20.72
N ILE A 95 11.33 2.83 20.17
CA ILE A 95 11.31 2.56 18.73
C ILE A 95 10.52 3.69 18.05
N THR A 96 11.17 4.44 17.17
CA THR A 96 10.58 5.57 16.42
C THR A 96 10.29 5.21 14.97
N GLY A 97 10.90 4.13 14.47
CA GLY A 97 10.65 3.60 13.15
C GLY A 97 10.65 2.08 13.19
N LEU A 98 9.66 1.47 12.56
CA LEU A 98 9.52 0.03 12.48
C LEU A 98 9.00 -0.33 11.10
N GLN A 99 9.70 -1.26 10.46
CA GLN A 99 9.33 -1.82 9.17
C GLN A 99 9.28 -3.34 9.32
N LEU A 100 8.16 -3.91 8.92
CA LEU A 100 7.89 -5.34 9.00
C LEU A 100 7.74 -5.87 7.59
N ARG A 101 8.32 -7.05 7.35
CA ARG A 101 8.23 -7.78 6.08
C ARG A 101 7.40 -9.03 6.32
N GLY A 102 6.28 -9.13 5.63
CA GLY A 102 5.45 -10.32 5.56
C GLY A 102 5.74 -11.07 4.26
N VAL A 103 5.85 -12.39 4.34
CA VAL A 103 6.10 -13.27 3.19
C VAL A 103 5.12 -14.44 3.22
N ALA A 104 4.46 -14.72 2.11
CA ALA A 104 3.74 -15.96 1.88
C ALA A 104 4.63 -16.92 1.08
N LEU A 105 4.85 -18.10 1.63
CA LEU A 105 5.64 -19.19 1.06
C LEU A 105 4.72 -20.30 0.56
N GLY A 106 5.04 -20.82 -0.63
CA GLY A 106 4.39 -21.98 -1.22
C GLY A 106 5.01 -23.31 -0.80
N PHE A 107 4.47 -24.42 -1.32
CA PHE A 107 4.94 -25.77 -1.00
C PHE A 107 6.42 -26.05 -1.33
N ASN A 108 6.99 -25.31 -2.27
CA ASN A 108 8.39 -25.45 -2.68
C ASN A 108 9.32 -24.40 -2.04
N ASN A 109 8.92 -23.80 -0.92
CA ASN A 109 9.58 -22.60 -0.34
C ASN A 109 9.67 -21.42 -1.32
N GLU A 110 8.86 -21.42 -2.37
CA GLU A 110 8.77 -20.31 -3.30
C GLU A 110 8.05 -19.13 -2.66
N VAL A 111 8.56 -17.92 -2.86
CA VAL A 111 7.91 -16.70 -2.38
C VAL A 111 6.72 -16.43 -3.30
N LEU A 112 5.52 -16.78 -2.84
CA LEU A 112 4.28 -16.48 -3.54
C LEU A 112 3.98 -14.98 -3.51
N LYS A 113 4.24 -14.35 -2.35
CA LYS A 113 4.04 -12.92 -2.17
C LYS A 113 4.90 -12.37 -1.05
N GLU A 114 5.38 -11.15 -1.23
CA GLU A 114 6.05 -10.36 -0.21
C GLU A 114 5.37 -9.00 -0.08
N THR A 115 5.28 -8.49 1.14
CA THR A 115 4.83 -7.12 1.42
C THR A 115 5.58 -6.54 2.59
N ILE A 116 6.05 -5.32 2.43
CA ILE A 116 6.73 -4.56 3.47
C ILE A 116 5.83 -3.43 3.92
N ILE A 117 5.56 -3.36 5.22
CA ILE A 117 4.78 -2.29 5.85
C ILE A 117 5.65 -1.51 6.82
N THR A 118 5.29 -0.24 7.04
CA THR A 118 5.99 0.65 7.98
C THR A 118 4.98 1.15 9.02
N PRO A 119 4.68 0.37 10.08
CA PRO A 119 3.66 0.75 11.05
C PRO A 119 4.04 1.95 11.90
N LEU A 120 5.33 2.20 12.15
CA LEU A 120 5.81 3.40 12.81
C LEU A 120 6.57 4.25 11.79
N PRO A 121 6.21 5.53 11.57
CA PRO A 121 5.27 6.34 12.36
C PRO A 121 3.79 6.30 11.89
N ARG A 122 3.41 5.46 10.92
CA ARG A 122 2.09 5.59 10.23
C ARG A 122 0.87 5.30 11.10
N VAL A 123 0.92 4.25 11.90
CA VAL A 123 -0.17 3.79 12.78
C VAL A 123 -0.02 4.43 14.16
N ARG A 124 1.22 4.68 14.57
CA ARG A 124 1.59 5.30 15.83
C ARG A 124 2.94 5.97 15.66
N ASP A 125 3.17 7.09 16.35
CA ASP A 125 4.43 7.84 16.20
C ASP A 125 5.65 7.10 16.76
N SER A 126 5.48 6.35 17.85
CA SER A 126 6.55 5.60 18.51
C SER A 126 6.02 4.45 19.38
N LEU A 127 6.91 3.52 19.72
CA LEU A 127 6.66 2.42 20.63
C LEU A 127 7.69 2.46 21.76
N GLY A 128 7.26 2.90 22.94
CA GLY A 128 8.12 3.01 24.12
C GLY A 128 8.50 1.64 24.72
N PRO A 129 9.39 1.62 25.72
CA PRO A 129 9.79 0.41 26.43
C PRO A 129 8.59 -0.36 27.00
N ASN A 130 8.59 -1.68 26.84
CA ASN A 130 7.52 -2.61 27.24
C ASN A 130 6.14 -2.33 26.64
N GLN A 131 6.05 -1.43 25.65
CA GLN A 131 4.80 -1.18 24.95
C GLN A 131 4.60 -2.16 23.81
N PHE A 132 3.33 -2.44 23.52
CA PHE A 132 2.94 -3.28 22.40
C PHE A 132 1.93 -2.57 21.49
N MET A 133 1.84 -3.05 20.26
CA MET A 133 0.83 -2.62 19.29
C MET A 133 0.36 -3.81 18.45
N PRO A 134 -0.96 -3.92 18.19
CA PRO A 134 -1.47 -4.87 17.22
C PRO A 134 -1.11 -4.42 15.80
N ILE A 135 -0.76 -5.37 14.96
CA ILE A 135 -0.45 -5.19 13.54
C ILE A 135 -1.31 -6.14 12.73
N GLU A 136 -1.88 -5.63 11.65
CA GLU A 136 -2.51 -6.43 10.60
C GLU A 136 -1.80 -6.14 9.28
N LEU A 137 -1.24 -7.19 8.68
CA LEU A 137 -0.52 -7.13 7.42
C LEU A 137 -1.31 -7.91 6.37
N TYR A 138 -1.57 -7.25 5.23
CA TYR A 138 -2.25 -7.84 4.08
C TYR A 138 -1.23 -8.24 3.02
N LEU A 139 -1.27 -9.51 2.64
CA LEU A 139 -0.55 -10.08 1.50
C LEU A 139 -1.55 -10.21 0.36
N GLU A 140 -1.57 -9.24 -0.55
CA GLU A 140 -2.50 -9.21 -1.69
C GLU A 140 -1.78 -8.75 -2.97
N PRO A 141 -2.06 -9.38 -4.13
CA PRO A 141 -2.81 -10.62 -4.32
C PRO A 141 -1.96 -11.86 -4.01
N ILE A 142 -2.61 -12.93 -3.53
CA ILE A 142 -2.04 -14.29 -3.46
C ILE A 142 -2.57 -15.11 -4.65
N PRO A 143 -1.74 -15.87 -5.37
CA PRO A 143 -2.18 -16.67 -6.52
C PRO A 143 -3.27 -17.69 -6.16
N ASP A 144 -3.02 -18.48 -5.11
CA ASP A 144 -3.97 -19.46 -4.59
C ASP A 144 -3.80 -19.68 -3.08
N PRO A 145 -4.84 -19.51 -2.24
CA PRO A 145 -4.80 -19.80 -0.82
C PRO A 145 -4.38 -21.24 -0.50
N ALA A 146 -4.78 -22.21 -1.35
CA ALA A 146 -4.40 -23.60 -1.17
C ALA A 146 -2.92 -23.85 -1.45
N ALA A 147 -2.27 -22.98 -2.23
CA ALA A 147 -0.83 -23.04 -2.49
C ALA A 147 0.00 -22.47 -1.33
N VAL A 148 -0.60 -21.71 -0.41
CA VAL A 148 0.11 -21.11 0.73
C VAL A 148 0.41 -22.18 1.76
N MET A 149 1.68 -22.53 1.88
CA MET A 149 2.15 -23.45 2.91
C MET A 149 2.38 -22.70 4.23
N GLU A 150 3.02 -21.55 4.17
CA GLU A 150 3.36 -20.76 5.35
C GLU A 150 3.28 -19.26 5.08
N MET A 151 2.94 -18.49 6.11
CA MET A 151 3.08 -17.04 6.10
C MET A 151 4.01 -16.61 7.23
N THR A 152 5.10 -15.92 6.93
CA THR A 152 6.07 -15.45 7.91
C THR A 152 6.04 -13.93 8.02
N ILE A 153 6.44 -13.42 9.18
CA ILE A 153 6.63 -12.00 9.41
C ILE A 153 7.93 -11.78 10.16
N GLU A 154 8.73 -10.83 9.70
CA GLU A 154 10.01 -10.49 10.28
C GLU A 154 10.19 -8.97 10.37
N VAL A 155 11.05 -8.55 11.29
CA VAL A 155 11.49 -7.15 11.36
C VAL A 155 12.49 -6.92 10.23
N TYR A 156 12.18 -5.97 9.37
CA TYR A 156 12.98 -5.65 8.17
C TYR A 156 13.80 -4.38 8.35
N GLY A 157 13.27 -3.42 9.11
CA GLY A 157 13.96 -2.19 9.47
C GLY A 157 13.49 -1.67 10.81
N LEU A 158 14.38 -1.03 11.55
CA LEU A 158 14.07 -0.42 12.84
C LEU A 158 14.83 0.89 13.00
N LYS A 159 14.31 1.77 13.86
CA LYS A 159 14.99 2.97 14.31
C LYS A 159 14.69 3.19 15.77
N VAL A 160 15.73 3.37 16.57
CA VAL A 160 15.60 3.62 18.01
C VAL A 160 16.09 5.00 18.39
N ARG A 161 15.60 5.49 19.53
CA ARG A 161 16.02 6.75 20.16
C ARG A 161 16.22 6.54 21.65
#